data_AF-A0A6J6VVG9-F1
#
_entry.id   AF-A0A6J6VVG9-F1
#
_cell.length_a   1.000
_cell.length_b   1.000
_cell.length_c   1.000
_cell.angle_alpha   90.00
_cell.angle_beta   90.00
_cell.angle_gamma   90.00
#
_symmetry.space_group_name_H-M   'P 1'
#
loop_
_entity.id
_entity.type
_entity.pdbx_description
1 polymer ?
#
loop_
_entity_poly.entity_id
_entity_poly.type
_entity_poly.pdbx_seq_one_letter_code
_entity_poly.pdbx_strand_id
1 'polypeptide(L)'
;MREYADSTHCYDLVLRHHFGDRAEDPCGRCGTCASESGATPLRVLADLDGIAAESDVRHRRFGRGTVTDLTRDTVTVLFDRVGYRTLSTALVRERALLRPA
;
A
#
# COMPACT_ATOMS: atom_id res chain seq x y z
N MET A 1 8.90 16.63 -5.59
CA MET A 1 8.05 16.07 -6.68
C MET A 1 8.90 15.35 -7.70
N ARG A 2 9.53 14.22 -7.32
CA ARG A 2 10.41 13.44 -8.21
C ARG A 2 10.04 11.95 -8.24
N GLU A 3 9.19 11.50 -7.32
CA GLU A 3 8.69 10.11 -7.27
C GLU A 3 7.57 9.81 -8.28
N TYR A 4 7.06 10.82 -8.99
CA TYR A 4 5.98 10.65 -9.96
C TYR A 4 6.47 10.45 -11.41
N ALA A 5 7.72 10.79 -11.71
CA ALA A 5 8.24 10.69 -13.07
C ALA A 5 8.65 9.24 -13.44
N ASP A 6 8.99 8.42 -12.44
CA ASP A 6 9.35 7.00 -12.59
C ASP A 6 8.20 6.04 -12.20
N SER A 7 6.98 6.55 -12.00
CA SER A 7 5.88 5.67 -11.62
C SER A 7 5.45 4.78 -12.79
N THR A 8 5.63 3.47 -12.64
CA THR A 8 5.13 2.44 -13.57
C THR A 8 3.61 2.23 -13.45
N HIS A 9 2.94 3.00 -12.58
CA HIS A 9 1.50 2.96 -12.36
C HIS A 9 0.78 4.06 -13.14
N CYS A 10 -0.53 3.88 -13.32
CA CYS A 10 -1.38 4.92 -13.90
C CYS A 10 -1.45 6.13 -12.96
N TYR A 11 -1.01 7.29 -13.45
CA TYR A 11 -0.98 8.53 -12.66
C TYR A 11 -2.37 8.93 -12.11
N ASP A 12 -3.42 8.76 -12.91
CA ASP A 12 -4.79 9.06 -12.54
C ASP A 12 -5.28 8.15 -11.40
N LEU A 13 -4.96 6.86 -11.47
CA LEU A 13 -5.29 5.90 -10.41
C LEU A 13 -4.58 6.23 -9.10
N VAL A 14 -3.29 6.58 -9.16
CA VAL A 14 -2.52 6.96 -7.96
C VAL A 14 -3.17 8.16 -7.27
N LEU A 15 -3.58 9.17 -8.02
CA LEU A 15 -4.25 10.35 -7.48
C LEU A 15 -5.63 10.02 -6.91
N ARG A 16 -6.44 9.24 -7.63
CA ARG A 16 -7.76 8.78 -7.15
C ARG A 16 -7.66 8.04 -5.82
N HIS A 17 -6.75 7.08 -5.73
CA HIS A 17 -6.50 6.35 -4.50
C HIS A 17 -6.01 7.25 -3.37
N HIS A 18 -5.16 8.23 -3.67
CA HIS A 18 -4.75 9.23 -2.68
C HIS A 18 -5.93 10.02 -2.11
N PHE A 19 -6.97 10.27 -2.91
CA PHE A 19 -8.21 10.92 -2.48
C PHE A 19 -9.31 9.95 -2.00
N GLY A 20 -9.00 8.66 -1.86
CA GLY A 20 -9.91 7.64 -1.33
C GLY A 20 -10.84 6.98 -2.36
N ASP A 21 -10.70 7.31 -3.66
CA ASP A 21 -11.37 6.58 -4.73
C ASP A 21 -10.65 5.24 -4.95
N ARG A 22 -11.40 4.13 -4.91
CA ARG A 22 -10.88 2.76 -5.02
C ARG A 22 -10.92 2.22 -6.45
N ALA A 23 -10.90 3.11 -7.44
CA ALA A 23 -10.85 2.74 -8.85
C ALA A 23 -9.62 1.87 -9.16
N GLU A 24 -9.85 0.68 -9.69
CA GLU A 24 -8.80 -0.28 -10.05
C GLU A 24 -8.41 -0.23 -11.54
N ASP A 25 -9.26 0.42 -12.37
CA ASP A 25 -9.10 0.50 -13.81
C ASP A 25 -8.16 1.63 -14.28
N PRO A 26 -7.10 1.33 -15.04
CA PRO A 26 -6.20 2.37 -15.56
C PRO A 26 -6.94 3.32 -16.51
N CYS A 27 -6.64 4.62 -16.43
CA CYS A 27 -7.37 5.65 -17.18
C CYS A 27 -7.21 5.60 -18.71
N GLY A 28 -6.27 4.79 -19.23
CA GLY A 28 -6.02 4.62 -20.67
C GLY A 28 -5.44 5.85 -21.40
N ARG A 29 -5.25 6.98 -20.72
CA ARG A 29 -4.87 8.27 -21.33
C ARG A 29 -3.57 8.87 -20.81
N CYS A 30 -3.05 8.40 -19.67
CA CYS A 30 -1.79 8.93 -19.12
C CYS A 30 -0.57 8.35 -19.85
N GLY A 31 0.60 9.01 -19.70
CA GLY A 31 1.84 8.59 -20.37
C GLY A 31 2.21 7.13 -20.12
N THR A 32 2.05 6.63 -18.88
CA THR A 32 2.30 5.23 -18.55
C THR A 32 1.30 4.28 -19.23
N CYS A 33 0.01 4.65 -19.31
CA CYS A 33 -1.00 3.86 -20.01
C CYS A 33 -0.77 3.83 -21.53
N ALA A 34 -0.24 4.91 -22.10
CA ALA A 34 0.06 5.03 -23.53
C ALA A 34 1.39 4.36 -23.92
N SER A 35 2.22 3.99 -22.94
CA SER A 35 3.48 3.27 -23.19
C SER A 35 3.23 1.84 -23.67
N GLU A 36 4.18 1.27 -24.42
CA GLU A 36 4.07 -0.10 -24.94
C GLU A 36 3.93 -1.16 -23.83
N SER A 37 4.49 -0.89 -22.65
CA SER A 37 4.37 -1.77 -21.47
C SER A 37 3.02 -1.63 -20.76
N GLY A 38 2.25 -0.57 -21.05
CA GLY A 38 1.03 -0.23 -20.34
C GLY A 38 1.27 0.19 -18.88
N ALA A 39 0.18 0.58 -18.20
CA ALA A 39 0.25 0.86 -16.77
C ALA A 39 0.26 -0.43 -15.95
N THR A 40 1.16 -0.52 -14.98
CA THR A 40 1.12 -1.56 -13.97
C THR A 40 -0.13 -1.35 -13.09
N PRO A 41 -1.01 -2.35 -12.94
CA PRO A 41 -2.22 -2.21 -12.12
C PRO A 41 -1.86 -1.82 -10.70
N LEU A 42 -2.57 -0.83 -10.15
CA LEU A 42 -2.41 -0.42 -8.76
C LEU A 42 -3.12 -1.49 -7.89
N ARG A 43 -2.37 -2.50 -7.45
CA ARG A 43 -2.95 -3.59 -6.64
C ARG A 43 -2.88 -3.23 -5.17
N VAL A 44 -3.94 -2.55 -4.71
CA VAL A 44 -4.22 -2.40 -3.27
C VAL A 44 -4.61 -3.77 -2.74
N LEU A 45 -3.94 -4.22 -1.68
CA LEU A 45 -4.29 -5.48 -1.04
C LEU A 45 -5.45 -5.17 -0.09
N ALA A 46 -6.64 -5.71 -0.36
CA ALA A 46 -7.80 -5.50 0.52
C ALA A 46 -7.57 -6.05 1.93
N ASP A 47 -6.81 -7.14 2.02
CA ASP A 47 -6.49 -7.85 3.25
C ASP A 47 -5.14 -8.58 3.15
N LEU A 48 -4.37 -8.52 4.25
CA LEU A 48 -3.14 -9.27 4.48
C LEU A 48 -3.34 -10.22 5.68
N ASP A 49 -4.01 -11.34 5.46
CA ASP A 49 -4.20 -12.39 6.47
C ASP A 49 -5.00 -11.89 7.70
N GLY A 50 -6.11 -11.19 7.43
CA GLY A 50 -6.97 -10.55 8.44
C GLY A 50 -6.53 -9.14 8.83
N ILE A 51 -5.54 -8.57 8.14
CA ILE A 51 -5.06 -7.20 8.33
C ILE A 51 -5.54 -6.34 7.16
N ALA A 52 -6.43 -5.40 7.42
CA ALA A 52 -6.93 -4.44 6.44
C ALA A 52 -6.30 -3.06 6.62
N ALA A 53 -6.44 -2.19 5.62
CA ALA A 53 -6.21 -0.75 5.83
C ALA A 53 -7.10 -0.24 6.98
N GLU A 54 -6.59 0.69 7.78
CA GLU A 54 -7.24 1.26 8.97
C GLU A 54 -7.47 0.29 10.13
N SER A 55 -7.03 -0.98 10.02
CA SER A 55 -7.11 -1.95 11.10
C SER A 55 -6.01 -1.77 12.16
N ASP A 56 -6.34 -2.11 13.40
CA ASP A 56 -5.36 -2.15 14.49
C ASP A 56 -4.54 -3.46 14.45
N VAL A 57 -3.23 -3.30 14.60
CA VAL A 57 -2.26 -4.39 14.58
C VAL A 57 -1.30 -4.30 15.75
N ARG A 58 -0.65 -5.43 16.05
CA ARG A 58 0.39 -5.52 17.06
C ARG A 58 1.66 -6.12 16.47
N HIS A 59 2.77 -5.41 16.64
CA HIS A 59 4.11 -5.87 16.29
C HIS A 59 4.91 -6.22 17.54
N ARG A 60 5.68 -7.33 17.49
CA ARG A 60 6.44 -7.83 18.65
C ARG A 60 7.42 -6.82 19.23
N ARG A 61 8.07 -6.02 18.38
CA ARG A 61 9.08 -5.02 18.79
C ARG A 61 8.52 -3.61 18.97
N PHE A 62 7.48 -3.25 18.22
CA PHE A 62 7.02 -1.86 18.12
C PHE A 62 5.73 -1.60 18.90
N GLY A 63 5.03 -2.65 19.33
CA GLY A 63 3.80 -2.53 20.10
C GLY A 63 2.56 -2.43 19.21
N ARG A 64 1.54 -1.73 19.70
CA ARG A 64 0.30 -1.47 18.98
C ARG A 64 0.54 -0.39 17.92
N GLY A 65 -0.18 -0.51 16.81
CA GLY A 65 -0.24 0.50 15.78
C GLY A 65 -1.42 0.28 14.85
N THR A 66 -1.72 1.27 14.02
CA THR A 66 -2.83 1.24 13.08
C THR A 66 -2.29 1.23 11.66
N VAL A 67 -2.83 0.36 10.80
CA VAL A 67 -2.43 0.28 9.39
C VAL A 67 -2.92 1.53 8.68
N THR A 68 -2.01 2.33 8.13
CA THR A 68 -2.37 3.55 7.40
C THR A 68 -2.43 3.32 5.90
N ASP A 69 -1.65 2.37 5.39
CA ASP A 69 -1.61 2.03 3.97
C ASP A 69 -1.26 0.55 3.79
N LEU A 70 -1.92 -0.11 2.84
CA LEU A 70 -1.71 -1.54 2.56
C LEU A 70 -1.71 -1.78 1.05
N THR A 71 -0.57 -2.22 0.54
CA THR A 71 -0.37 -2.60 -0.86
C THR A 71 -0.01 -4.07 -0.97
N ARG A 72 0.16 -4.59 -2.19
CA ARG A 72 0.60 -5.98 -2.39
C ARG A 72 1.97 -6.27 -1.79
N ASP A 73 2.88 -5.30 -1.81
CA ASP A 73 4.29 -5.50 -1.51
C ASP A 73 4.69 -4.88 -0.17
N THR A 74 3.96 -3.86 0.28
CA THR A 74 4.24 -3.12 1.51
C THR A 74 2.99 -2.90 2.37
N VAL A 75 3.20 -2.87 3.69
CA VAL A 75 2.23 -2.42 4.68
C VAL A 75 2.85 -1.30 5.51
N THR A 76 2.17 -0.17 5.60
CA THR A 76 2.59 0.97 6.41
C THR A 76 1.71 1.06 7.65
N VAL A 77 2.37 1.05 8.82
CA VAL A 77 1.72 1.06 10.12
C VAL A 77 2.21 2.27 10.92
N LEU A 78 1.29 3.00 11.52
CA LEU A 78 1.58 4.02 12.52
C LEU A 78 1.59 3.37 13.90
N PHE A 79 2.77 3.22 14.49
CA PHE A 79 2.94 2.67 15.83
C PHE A 79 2.98 3.78 16.89
N ASP A 80 2.31 3.57 18.03
CA ASP A 80 2.20 4.56 19.12
C ASP A 80 3.57 5.07 19.62
N ARG A 81 4.57 4.19 19.66
CA ARG A 81 5.88 4.49 20.28
C ARG A 81 6.97 4.90 19.30
N VAL A 82 6.86 4.47 18.04
CA VAL A 82 7.96 4.61 17.06
C VAL A 82 7.54 5.32 15.78
N GLY A 83 6.27 5.71 15.67
CA GLY A 83 5.71 6.40 14.51
C GLY A 83 5.51 5.47 13.31
N TYR A 84 5.60 6.04 12.12
CA TYR A 84 5.40 5.33 10.84
C TYR A 84 6.51 4.32 10.57
N ARG A 85 6.09 3.11 10.17
CA ARG A 85 6.99 2.07 9.65
C ARG A 85 6.35 1.36 8.47
N THR A 86 7.13 1.25 7.40
CA THR A 86 6.80 0.46 6.23
C THR A 86 7.50 -0.89 6.32
N LEU A 87 6.74 -1.97 6.18
CA LEU A 87 7.20 -3.35 6.21
C LEU A 87 6.82 -4.02 4.89
N SER A 88 7.60 -5.00 4.44
CA SER A 88 7.20 -5.82 3.30
C SER A 88 6.10 -6.81 3.71
N THR A 89 5.04 -6.91 2.90
CA THR A 89 3.95 -7.88 3.11
C THR A 89 4.46 -9.32 3.11
N ALA A 90 5.42 -9.66 2.24
CA ALA A 90 6.07 -10.96 2.20
C ALA A 90 6.74 -11.28 3.54
N LEU A 91 7.50 -10.34 4.09
CA LEU A 91 8.18 -10.52 5.37
C LEU A 91 7.18 -10.59 6.54
N VAL A 92 6.09 -9.83 6.48
CA VAL A 92 5.01 -9.88 7.47
C VAL A 92 4.37 -11.26 7.49
N ARG A 93 4.12 -11.87 6.33
CA ARG A 93 3.60 -13.23 6.19
C ARG A 93 4.59 -14.29 6.66
N GLU A 94 5.82 -14.26 6.15
CA GLU A 94 6.84 -15.26 6.43
C GLU A 94 7.24 -15.29 7.91
N ARG A 95 7.31 -14.11 8.55
CA ARG A 95 7.80 -13.98 9.93
C ARG A 95 6.74 -13.60 10.94
N ALA A 96 5.48 -13.59 10.54
CA ALA A 96 4.33 -13.23 11.36
C ALA A 96 4.58 -11.94 12.18
N LEU A 97 5.11 -10.92 11.51
CA LEU A 97 5.57 -9.69 12.18
C LEU A 97 4.41 -8.89 12.77
N LEU A 98 3.24 -8.96 12.13
CA LEU A 98 2.03 -8.28 12.54
C LEU A 98 0.97 -9.32 12.91
N ARG A 99 0.17 -8.99 13.92
CA ARG A 99 -1.03 -9.72 14.31
C ARG A 99 -2.19 -8.72 14.39
N PRO A 100 -3.42 -9.11 14.00
CA PRO A 100 -4.62 -8.32 14.32
C PRO A 100 -4.70 -8.11 15.84
N ALA A 101 -5.08 -6.90 16.27
CA ALA A 101 -5.13 -6.52 17.68
C ALA A 101 -6.41 -6.95 18.40
#